data_AF-A0A0L6VZF1-F1
#
_entry.id   AF-A0A0L6VZF1-F1
#
_cell.length_a   1.000
_cell.length_b   1.000
_cell.length_c   1.000
_cell.angle_alpha   90.00
_cell.angle_beta   90.00
_cell.angle_gamma   90.00
#
_symmetry.space_group_name_H-M   'P 1'
#
loop_
_entity.id
_entity.type
_entity.pdbx_description
1 polymer ?
#
loop_
_entity_poly.entity_id
_entity_poly.type
_entity_poly.pdbx_seq_one_letter_code
_entity_poly.pdbx_strand_id
1 'polypeptide(L)'
;MSNIKQNLKFFSPLSITTYPSHEYGGCGADDLPEELSTSEAVYYMDEILAAIEKEKLPSEGDRGLMVYFYDDQALSEKIYSLHPTVEEWNGKLWGVMAAEVYGELTEAETAKMLDFITGQLSDGWGEGFEQRPIKTNDGEIFVSFWNSDHFFIKPEREMKQENEQNICEQTMGGM
;
A
#
# COMPACT_ATOMS: atom_id res chain seq x y z
N MET A 1 3.41 20.34 -26.20
CA MET A 1 2.54 20.18 -25.02
C MET A 1 3.44 19.96 -23.84
N SER A 2 3.28 20.71 -22.76
CA SER A 2 4.13 20.56 -21.57
C SER A 2 3.95 19.15 -21.03
N ASN A 3 5.03 18.36 -20.98
CA ASN A 3 5.09 17.03 -20.36
C ASN A 3 5.00 17.17 -18.83
N ILE A 4 3.88 17.68 -18.34
CA ILE A 4 3.64 17.81 -16.91
C ILE A 4 3.32 16.41 -16.40
N LYS A 5 4.28 15.85 -15.65
CA LYS A 5 4.05 14.67 -14.82
C LYS A 5 3.23 15.09 -13.62
N GLN A 6 2.20 14.32 -13.31
CA GLN A 6 1.47 14.43 -12.05
C GLN A 6 1.64 13.15 -11.23
N ASN A 7 1.59 13.30 -9.92
CA ASN A 7 1.62 12.18 -8.99
C ASN A 7 0.19 11.85 -8.59
N LEU A 8 -0.22 10.61 -8.80
CA LEU A 8 -1.46 10.04 -8.31
C LEU A 8 -1.14 9.04 -7.21
N LYS A 9 -1.92 9.05 -6.14
CA LYS A 9 -1.81 8.08 -5.06
C LYS A 9 -3.12 7.33 -4.92
N PHE A 10 -3.00 6.03 -4.72
CA PHE A 10 -4.13 5.14 -4.48
C PHE A 10 -3.95 4.45 -3.13
N PHE A 11 -4.93 4.60 -2.25
CA PHE A 11 -4.88 4.14 -0.87
C PHE A 11 -5.63 2.81 -0.73
N SER A 12 -5.02 1.86 -0.04
CA SER A 12 -5.62 0.57 0.33
C SER A 12 -5.37 0.27 1.82
N PRO A 13 -6.26 -0.49 2.48
CA PRO A 13 -6.02 -0.96 3.83
C PRO A 13 -4.81 -1.92 3.88
N LEU A 14 -4.15 -1.98 5.04
CA LEU A 14 -3.07 -2.92 5.33
C LEU A 14 -3.52 -3.88 6.43
N SER A 15 -3.03 -5.12 6.36
CA SER A 15 -3.09 -6.07 7.48
C SER A 15 -1.66 -6.32 7.94
N ILE A 16 -1.38 -6.17 9.23
CA ILE A 16 -0.05 -6.37 9.79
C ILE A 16 -0.14 -7.43 10.86
N THR A 17 0.69 -8.46 10.75
CA THR A 17 0.73 -9.58 11.69
C THR A 17 2.10 -9.64 12.32
N THR A 18 2.16 -9.79 13.64
CA THR A 18 3.41 -9.95 14.39
C THR A 18 3.50 -11.34 15.01
N TYR A 19 4.72 -11.83 15.13
CA TYR A 19 5.07 -13.02 15.92
C TYR A 19 5.98 -12.57 17.06
N PRO A 20 5.45 -12.40 18.28
CA PRO A 20 6.24 -11.93 19.41
C PRO A 20 7.34 -12.95 19.73
N SER A 21 8.60 -12.50 19.74
CA SER A 21 9.71 -13.35 20.14
C SER A 21 9.70 -13.50 21.66
N HIS A 22 9.12 -14.59 22.17
CA HIS A 22 9.23 -14.91 23.59
C HIS A 22 10.71 -15.20 23.93
N GLU A 23 11.31 -14.45 24.86
CA GLU A 23 12.74 -14.52 25.26
C GLU A 23 13.21 -15.90 25.79
N TYR A 24 12.34 -16.90 25.84
CA TYR A 24 12.61 -18.20 26.46
C TYR A 24 12.59 -19.37 25.46
N GLY A 25 13.49 -19.33 24.48
CA GLY A 25 14.16 -20.52 23.91
C GLY A 25 13.31 -21.71 23.46
N GLY A 26 12.05 -21.50 23.07
CA GLY A 26 11.19 -22.54 22.55
C GLY A 26 10.41 -21.99 21.38
N CYS A 27 10.78 -22.37 20.16
CA CYS A 27 9.90 -22.26 19.00
C CYS A 27 8.74 -23.26 19.26
N GLY A 28 7.74 -22.82 20.01
CA GLY A 28 6.54 -23.59 20.28
C GLY A 28 5.63 -23.51 19.07
N ALA A 29 4.97 -24.61 18.72
CA ALA A 29 3.93 -24.63 17.69
C ALA A 29 2.67 -23.80 18.05
N ASP A 30 2.75 -22.95 19.09
CA ASP A 30 1.69 -22.16 19.70
C ASP A 30 1.96 -20.64 19.64
N ASP A 31 3.03 -20.17 18.97
CA ASP A 31 3.20 -18.73 18.68
C ASP A 31 2.16 -18.32 17.63
N LEU A 32 0.95 -18.00 18.13
CA LEU A 32 -0.16 -17.57 17.29
C LEU A 32 0.15 -16.18 16.72
N PRO A 33 -0.10 -15.96 15.42
CA PRO A 33 -0.01 -14.63 14.84
C PRO A 33 -0.95 -13.67 15.56
N GLU A 34 -0.43 -12.50 15.95
CA GLU A 34 -1.23 -11.40 16.48
C GLU A 34 -1.39 -10.34 15.41
N GLU A 35 -2.63 -9.95 15.11
CA GLU A 35 -2.92 -8.86 14.18
C GLU A 35 -2.76 -7.52 14.91
N LEU A 36 -1.89 -6.66 14.38
CA LEU A 36 -1.69 -5.30 14.86
C LEU A 36 -2.75 -4.37 14.27
N SER A 37 -3.26 -3.44 15.08
CA SER A 37 -4.11 -2.40 14.54
C SER A 37 -3.33 -1.50 13.59
N THR A 38 -4.02 -0.95 12.58
CA THR A 38 -3.41 0.02 11.64
C THR A 38 -2.85 1.27 12.32
N SER A 39 -3.30 1.58 13.54
CA SER A 39 -2.73 2.67 14.36
C SER A 39 -1.41 2.27 15.04
N GLU A 40 -1.30 1.03 15.54
CA GLU A 40 -0.04 0.51 16.06
C GLU A 40 0.99 0.32 14.95
N ALA A 41 0.54 -0.06 13.75
CA ALA A 41 1.40 -0.23 12.59
C ALA A 41 2.16 1.04 12.18
N VAL A 42 1.65 2.23 12.52
CA VAL A 42 2.35 3.51 12.28
C VAL A 42 3.73 3.53 12.94
N TYR A 43 3.89 2.86 14.09
CA TYR A 43 5.17 2.77 14.79
C TYR A 43 6.25 2.07 13.94
N TYR A 44 5.87 1.12 13.09
CA TYR A 44 6.79 0.35 12.24
C TYR A 44 6.93 0.93 10.82
N MET A 45 6.43 2.15 10.58
CA MET A 45 6.38 2.74 9.24
C MET A 45 7.76 2.81 8.57
N ASP A 46 8.80 3.19 9.32
CA ASP A 46 10.16 3.33 8.78
C ASP A 46 10.74 1.97 8.38
N GLU A 47 10.54 0.92 9.19
CA GLU A 47 10.94 -0.45 8.88
C GLU A 47 10.20 -0.98 7.65
N ILE A 48 8.90 -0.69 7.53
CA ILE A 48 8.09 -1.08 6.37
C ILE A 48 8.58 -0.37 5.11
N LEU A 49 8.84 0.94 5.17
CA LEU A 49 9.40 1.69 4.04
C LEU A 49 10.77 1.14 3.61
N ALA A 50 11.63 0.81 4.56
CA ALA A 50 12.94 0.21 4.27
C ALA A 50 12.81 -1.19 3.63
N ALA A 51 11.83 -1.99 4.07
CA ALA A 51 11.54 -3.28 3.47
C ALA A 51 11.05 -3.13 2.02
N ILE A 52 10.14 -2.18 1.77
CA ILE A 52 9.65 -1.88 0.41
C ILE A 52 10.81 -1.46 -0.50
N GLU A 53 11.71 -0.60 -0.02
CA GLU A 53 12.87 -0.16 -0.81
C GLU A 53 13.78 -1.34 -1.17
N LYS A 54 13.98 -2.28 -0.25
CA LYS A 54 14.80 -3.47 -0.45
C LYS A 54 14.21 -4.44 -1.49
N GLU A 55 12.89 -4.42 -1.67
CA GLU A 55 12.18 -5.29 -2.61
C GLU A 55 12.27 -4.82 -4.06
N LYS A 56 12.68 -3.58 -4.30
CA LYS A 56 12.88 -3.06 -5.66
C LYS A 56 13.94 -3.87 -6.39
N LEU A 57 13.59 -4.32 -7.59
CA LEU A 57 14.51 -5.06 -8.44
C LEU A 57 15.26 -4.10 -9.37
N PRO A 58 16.57 -4.30 -9.60
CA PRO A 58 17.31 -3.50 -10.57
C PRO A 58 16.72 -3.52 -11.99
N SER A 59 16.00 -4.59 -12.35
CA SER A 59 15.30 -4.72 -13.63
C SER A 59 14.07 -3.82 -13.76
N GLU A 60 13.46 -3.39 -12.65
CA GLU A 60 12.29 -2.50 -12.64
C GLU A 60 12.69 -1.06 -12.94
N GLY A 61 13.90 -0.66 -12.51
CA GLY A 61 14.42 0.69 -12.70
C GLY A 61 13.43 1.77 -12.25
N ASP A 62 13.37 2.89 -12.97
CA ASP A 62 12.50 4.01 -12.61
C ASP A 62 11.00 3.70 -12.82
N ARG A 63 10.68 2.71 -13.66
CA ARG A 63 9.30 2.32 -14.00
C ARG A 63 8.60 1.64 -12.82
N GLY A 64 9.35 0.98 -11.93
CA GLY A 64 8.75 0.18 -10.86
C GLY A 64 7.90 -0.95 -11.43
N LEU A 65 6.74 -1.20 -10.83
CA LEU A 65 5.83 -2.28 -11.25
C LEU A 65 5.24 -2.07 -12.66
N MET A 66 5.36 -0.88 -13.25
CA MET A 66 4.94 -0.63 -14.64
C MET A 66 5.75 -1.40 -15.69
N VAL A 67 6.87 -2.05 -15.33
CA VAL A 67 7.54 -2.99 -16.23
C VAL A 67 6.70 -4.24 -16.49
N TYR A 68 5.78 -4.60 -15.59
CA TYR A 68 4.92 -5.78 -15.70
C TYR A 68 3.56 -5.47 -16.36
N PHE A 69 3.33 -4.23 -16.77
CA PHE A 69 2.07 -3.82 -17.38
C PHE A 69 2.13 -3.95 -18.91
N TYR A 70 1.47 -5.00 -19.44
CA TYR A 70 1.52 -5.35 -20.87
C TYR A 70 0.17 -5.20 -21.60
N ASP A 71 -0.92 -4.94 -20.88
CA ASP A 71 -2.28 -5.01 -21.42
C ASP A 71 -2.63 -3.87 -22.38
N ASP A 72 -2.04 -2.69 -22.18
CA ASP A 72 -2.33 -1.49 -22.96
C ASP A 72 -1.07 -0.64 -23.13
N GLN A 73 -0.48 -0.67 -24.33
CA GLN A 73 0.76 0.06 -24.60
C GLN A 73 0.60 1.58 -24.46
N ALA A 74 -0.52 2.14 -24.91
CA ALA A 74 -0.74 3.59 -24.85
C ALA A 74 -0.86 4.06 -23.39
N LEU A 75 -1.56 3.27 -22.55
CA LEU A 75 -1.65 3.53 -21.12
C LEU A 75 -0.30 3.30 -20.41
N SER A 76 0.48 2.30 -20.82
CA SER A 76 1.81 2.01 -20.30
C SER A 76 2.81 3.15 -20.55
N GLU A 77 2.71 3.81 -21.70
CA GLU A 77 3.51 5.00 -22.04
C GLU A 77 3.05 6.25 -21.27
N LYS A 78 1.76 6.32 -20.95
CA LYS A 78 1.15 7.41 -20.20
C LYS A 78 1.46 7.35 -18.71
N ILE A 79 1.41 6.17 -18.10
CA ILE A 79 1.80 5.95 -16.69
C ILE A 79 3.29 5.68 -16.67
N TYR A 80 4.08 6.67 -16.29
CA TYR A 80 5.54 6.57 -16.26
C TYR A 80 6.04 5.57 -15.23
N SER A 81 5.55 5.62 -13.99
CA SER A 81 6.03 4.76 -12.91
C SER A 81 4.90 4.37 -11.97
N LEU A 82 5.07 3.24 -11.28
CA LEU A 82 4.17 2.76 -10.24
C LEU A 82 5.00 2.08 -9.15
N HIS A 83 4.94 2.63 -7.95
CA HIS A 83 5.73 2.16 -6.80
C HIS A 83 4.82 1.92 -5.59
N PRO A 84 4.91 0.75 -4.94
CA PRO A 84 4.30 0.54 -3.64
C PRO A 84 5.02 1.38 -2.58
N THR A 85 4.27 1.87 -1.61
CA THR A 85 4.76 2.62 -0.45
C THR A 85 3.70 2.58 0.66
N VAL A 86 3.96 3.22 1.79
CA VAL A 86 2.99 3.40 2.88
C VAL A 86 2.92 4.87 3.31
N GLU A 87 1.76 5.30 3.78
CA GLU A 87 1.54 6.67 4.29
C GLU A 87 0.70 6.63 5.56
N GLU A 88 1.08 7.41 6.57
CA GLU A 88 0.22 7.68 7.72
C GLU A 88 -0.86 8.70 7.32
N TRP A 89 -2.12 8.34 7.54
CA TRP A 89 -3.25 9.25 7.38
C TRP A 89 -4.28 9.04 8.50
N ASN A 90 -4.57 10.11 9.24
CA ASN A 90 -5.45 10.11 10.42
C ASN A 90 -5.06 9.08 11.48
N GLY A 91 -3.77 8.98 11.82
CA GLY A 91 -3.27 8.07 12.86
C GLY A 91 -3.42 6.58 12.52
N LYS A 92 -3.53 6.27 11.22
CA LYS A 92 -3.54 4.91 10.69
C LYS A 92 -2.56 4.81 9.53
N LEU A 93 -1.86 3.69 9.45
CA LEU A 93 -1.00 3.38 8.34
C LEU A 93 -1.81 2.82 7.16
N TRP A 94 -1.56 3.34 5.96
CA TRP A 94 -2.21 2.91 4.73
C TRP A 94 -1.19 2.41 3.72
N GLY A 95 -1.59 1.41 2.94
CA GLY A 95 -0.89 1.00 1.73
C GLY A 95 -1.15 2.03 0.66
N VAL A 96 -0.10 2.46 -0.03
CA VAL A 96 -0.20 3.46 -1.08
C VAL A 96 0.50 2.96 -2.33
N MET A 97 -0.21 3.07 -3.45
CA MET A 97 0.38 2.91 -4.78
C MET A 97 0.59 4.29 -5.37
N ALA A 98 1.86 4.69 -5.46
CA ALA A 98 2.28 5.98 -5.97
C ALA A 98 2.61 5.88 -7.46
N ALA A 99 1.90 6.65 -8.27
CA ALA A 99 2.03 6.63 -9.72
C ALA A 99 2.43 7.99 -10.28
N GLU A 100 3.42 8.01 -11.17
CA GLU A 100 3.70 9.18 -11.99
C GLU A 100 3.04 9.01 -13.35
N VAL A 101 2.19 9.96 -13.76
CA VAL A 101 1.46 9.90 -15.02
C VAL A 101 1.63 11.17 -15.85
N TYR A 102 1.66 11.03 -17.17
CA TYR A 102 1.69 12.14 -18.12
C TYR A 102 0.27 12.57 -18.49
N GLY A 103 -0.12 13.77 -18.06
CA GLY A 103 -1.49 14.26 -18.25
C GLY A 103 -2.52 13.45 -17.45
N GLU A 104 -3.81 13.72 -17.66
CA GLU A 104 -4.90 13.14 -16.85
C GLU A 104 -5.29 11.75 -17.34
N LEU A 105 -5.55 10.84 -16.40
CA LEU A 105 -6.19 9.57 -16.69
C LEU A 105 -7.70 9.77 -16.84
N THR A 106 -8.26 9.22 -17.89
CA THR A 106 -9.70 9.05 -18.04
C THR A 106 -10.21 8.04 -17.02
N GLU A 107 -11.53 8.00 -16.79
CA GLU A 107 -12.14 7.01 -15.90
C GLU A 107 -11.83 5.57 -16.34
N ALA A 108 -11.87 5.30 -17.64
CA ALA A 108 -11.55 3.97 -18.19
C ALA A 108 -10.08 3.58 -17.98
N GLU A 109 -9.16 4.52 -18.15
CA GLU A 109 -7.72 4.29 -17.88
C GLU A 109 -7.46 4.10 -16.38
N THR A 110 -8.15 4.87 -15.53
CA THR A 110 -8.07 4.72 -14.07
C THR A 110 -8.58 3.36 -13.63
N ALA A 111 -9.70 2.89 -14.17
CA ALA A 111 -10.24 1.56 -13.88
C ALA A 111 -9.23 0.45 -14.25
N LYS A 112 -8.66 0.49 -15.46
CA LYS A 112 -7.61 -0.47 -15.87
C LYS A 112 -6.39 -0.43 -14.95
N MET A 113 -6.01 0.76 -14.51
CA MET A 113 -4.89 0.93 -13.57
C MET A 113 -5.21 0.31 -12.21
N LEU A 114 -6.42 0.52 -11.68
CA LEU A 114 -6.87 -0.07 -10.42
C LEU A 114 -6.96 -1.60 -10.50
N ASP A 115 -7.40 -2.15 -11.63
CA ASP A 115 -7.41 -3.59 -11.87
C ASP A 115 -5.99 -4.16 -11.83
N PHE A 116 -5.05 -3.51 -12.52
CA PHE A 116 -3.64 -3.91 -12.50
C PHE A 116 -3.03 -3.81 -11.10
N ILE A 117 -3.27 -2.70 -10.39
CA ILE A 117 -2.80 -2.52 -9.01
C ILE A 117 -3.36 -3.63 -8.12
N THR A 118 -4.66 -3.92 -8.21
CA THR A 118 -5.30 -4.96 -7.39
C THR A 118 -4.64 -6.31 -7.62
N GLY A 119 -4.38 -6.68 -8.88
CA GLY A 119 -3.65 -7.91 -9.20
C GLY A 119 -2.22 -7.92 -8.65
N GLN A 120 -1.50 -6.80 -8.72
CA GLN A 120 -0.17 -6.68 -8.12
C GLN A 120 -0.19 -6.81 -6.60
N LEU A 121 -1.20 -6.26 -5.91
CA LEU A 121 -1.31 -6.35 -4.46
C LEU A 121 -1.76 -7.74 -4.00
N SER A 122 -2.59 -8.45 -4.77
CA SER A 122 -3.15 -9.75 -4.37
C SER A 122 -2.26 -10.95 -4.69
N ASP A 123 -1.63 -10.98 -5.87
CA ASP A 123 -0.95 -12.17 -6.44
C ASP A 123 0.42 -11.84 -7.06
N GLY A 124 0.73 -10.54 -7.20
CA GLY A 124 2.00 -10.08 -7.73
C GLY A 124 2.99 -9.72 -6.63
N TRP A 125 3.46 -8.47 -6.69
CA TRP A 125 4.39 -7.92 -5.70
C TRP A 125 3.90 -8.07 -4.25
N GLY A 126 2.61 -7.84 -3.98
CA GLY A 126 2.04 -7.85 -2.63
C GLY A 126 2.08 -9.21 -1.96
N GLU A 127 1.78 -10.29 -2.69
CA GLU A 127 1.88 -11.66 -2.17
C GLU A 127 3.34 -11.98 -1.78
N GLY A 128 4.29 -11.64 -2.66
CA GLY A 128 5.70 -11.82 -2.37
C GLY A 128 6.17 -10.99 -1.17
N PHE A 129 5.66 -9.76 -1.03
CA PHE A 129 5.98 -8.88 0.09
C PHE A 129 5.50 -9.47 1.42
N GLU A 130 4.26 -9.96 1.45
CA GLU A 130 3.64 -10.56 2.64
C GLU A 130 4.41 -11.78 3.15
N GLN A 131 5.01 -12.58 2.28
CA GLN A 131 5.74 -13.79 2.67
C GLN A 131 7.10 -13.52 3.35
N ARG A 132 7.56 -12.27 3.40
CA ARG A 132 8.90 -11.92 3.88
C ARG A 132 8.84 -11.21 5.24
N PRO A 133 9.46 -11.78 6.29
CA PRO A 133 9.48 -11.14 7.60
C PRO A 133 10.29 -9.85 7.58
N ILE A 134 9.72 -8.81 8.17
CA ILE A 134 10.40 -7.55 8.48
C ILE A 134 10.85 -7.62 9.93
N LYS A 135 12.16 -7.54 10.15
CA LYS A 135 12.75 -7.59 11.50
C LYS A 135 12.64 -6.22 12.16
N THR A 136 12.01 -6.19 13.34
CA THR A 136 11.89 -5.01 14.18
C THR A 136 12.58 -5.26 15.52
N ASN A 137 12.63 -4.24 16.39
CA ASN A 137 13.15 -4.43 17.75
C ASN A 137 12.22 -5.30 18.63
N ASP A 138 10.95 -5.44 18.23
CA ASP A 138 9.90 -6.10 19.00
C ASP A 138 9.55 -7.50 18.46
N GLY A 139 10.19 -7.93 17.36
CA GLY A 139 9.99 -9.24 16.75
C GLY A 139 10.05 -9.21 15.23
N GLU A 140 9.32 -10.13 14.59
CA GLU A 140 9.13 -10.15 13.14
C GLU A 140 7.68 -9.77 12.83
N ILE A 141 7.52 -8.82 11.90
CA ILE A 141 6.22 -8.44 11.36
C ILE A 141 6.09 -8.86 9.89
N PHE A 142 4.88 -9.19 9.49
CA PHE A 142 4.47 -9.50 8.13
C PHE A 142 3.39 -8.50 7.72
N VAL A 143 3.51 -7.94 6.52
CA VAL A 143 2.64 -6.86 6.05
C VAL A 143 1.96 -7.29 4.77
N SER A 144 0.64 -7.33 4.80
CA SER A 144 -0.19 -7.60 3.63
C SER A 144 -0.86 -6.33 3.13
N PHE A 145 -0.75 -6.09 1.83
CA PHE A 145 -1.41 -4.99 1.13
C PHE A 145 -2.79 -5.38 0.58
N TRP A 146 -3.20 -6.64 0.74
CA TRP A 146 -4.43 -7.15 0.19
C TRP A 146 -5.12 -8.11 1.16
N ASN A 147 -6.44 -7.99 1.29
CA ASN A 147 -7.24 -8.85 2.16
C ASN A 147 -8.61 -9.09 1.53
N SER A 148 -8.96 -10.36 1.28
CA SER A 148 -10.19 -10.73 0.56
C SER A 148 -11.48 -10.19 1.20
N ASP A 149 -11.47 -9.96 2.51
CA ASP A 149 -12.69 -9.64 3.26
C ASP A 149 -12.96 -8.12 3.28
N HIS A 150 -11.90 -7.31 3.23
CA HIS A 150 -11.97 -5.86 3.48
C HIS A 150 -11.17 -5.00 2.50
N PHE A 151 -10.70 -5.55 1.39
CA PHE A 151 -9.92 -4.80 0.41
C PHE A 151 -10.76 -3.78 -0.36
N PHE A 152 -10.22 -2.57 -0.43
CA PHE A 152 -10.60 -1.56 -1.41
C PHE A 152 -9.36 -0.79 -1.80
N ILE A 153 -9.40 -0.16 -2.96
CA ILE A 153 -8.39 0.79 -3.37
C ILE A 153 -9.05 2.00 -3.99
N LYS A 154 -8.69 3.19 -3.51
CA LYS A 154 -9.30 4.45 -3.95
C LYS A 154 -8.25 5.53 -4.20
N PRO A 155 -8.46 6.43 -5.16
CA PRO A 155 -7.63 7.62 -5.33
C PRO A 155 -7.60 8.48 -4.05
N GLU A 156 -6.48 9.14 -3.80
CA GLU A 156 -6.26 10.02 -2.63
C GLU A 156 -7.38 11.04 -2.42
N ARG A 157 -7.86 11.67 -3.51
CA ARG A 157 -8.93 12.67 -3.46
C ARG A 157 -10.22 12.11 -2.85
N GLU A 158 -10.58 10.88 -3.16
CA GLU A 158 -11.79 10.22 -2.66
C GLU A 158 -11.57 9.81 -1.20
N MET A 159 -10.38 9.27 -0.90
CA MET A 159 -9.99 8.86 0.45
C MET A 159 -10.00 10.02 1.46
N LYS A 160 -9.48 11.19 1.07
CA LYS A 160 -9.35 12.35 1.96
C LYS A 160 -10.66 13.16 2.05
N GLN A 161 -11.47 13.20 0.99
CA GLN A 161 -12.78 13.87 1.02
C GLN A 161 -13.83 13.12 1.87
N GLU A 162 -13.86 11.79 1.84
CA GLU A 162 -14.77 10.99 2.67
C GLU A 162 -14.54 11.25 4.18
N ASN A 163 -13.30 11.53 4.59
CA ASN A 163 -13.00 11.84 5.99
C ASN A 163 -13.35 13.28 6.40
N GLU A 164 -13.23 14.27 5.51
CA GLU A 164 -13.64 15.65 5.81
C GLU A 164 -15.15 15.76 6.10
N GLN A 165 -15.97 14.95 5.42
CA GLN A 165 -17.41 14.87 5.67
C GLN A 165 -17.71 14.23 7.04
N ASN A 166 -17.00 13.17 7.42
CA ASN A 166 -17.15 12.53 8.74
C ASN A 166 -16.70 13.44 9.90
N ILE A 167 -15.67 14.27 9.72
CA ILE A 167 -15.22 15.23 10.76
C ILE A 167 -16.21 16.39 10.94
N CYS A 168 -16.83 16.87 9.86
CA CYS A 168 -17.86 17.91 9.93
C CYS A 168 -19.11 17.45 10.68
N GLU A 169 -19.53 16.19 10.53
CA GLU A 169 -20.70 15.64 11.22
C GLU A 169 -20.46 15.44 12.73
N GLN A 170 -19.26 15.06 13.15
CA GLN A 170 -18.94 14.88 14.57
C GLN A 170 -18.83 16.20 15.36
N THR A 171 -18.62 17.33 14.68
CA THR A 171 -18.50 18.65 15.33
C THR A 171 -19.86 19.32 15.61
N MET A 172 -20.96 18.83 15.03
CA MET A 172 -22.30 19.43 15.19
C MET A 172 -23.20 18.73 16.23
N GLY A 173 -22.66 17.76 16.99
CA GLY A 173 -23.40 16.96 17.98
C GLY A 173 -23.35 17.47 19.42
N GLY A 174 -22.99 18.73 19.67
CA GLY A 174 -22.88 19.30 21.02
C GLY A 174 -23.91 20.40 21.29
N MET A 175 -25.09 20.03 21.81
CA MET A 175 -25.96 20.89 22.62
C MET A 175 -26.39 20.14 23.87
#